data_AF-W2L3Z8-F1
#
_entry.id   AF-W2L3Z8-F1
#
_cell.length_a   1.000
_cell.length_b   1.000
_cell.length_c   1.000
_cell.angle_alpha   90.00
_cell.angle_beta   90.00
_cell.angle_gamma   90.00
#
_symmetry.space_group_name_H-M   'P 1'
#
loop_
_entity.id
_entity.type
_entity.pdbx_description
1 polymer ?
#
loop_
_entity_poly.entity_id
_entity_poly.type
_entity_poly.pdbx_seq_one_letter_code
_entity_poly.pdbx_strand_id
1 'polypeptide(L)' 'MEAHAGKQKGHTRVKYIKFTTNKGNFIEGGTRTDKIGTDTAKEGYQLGGFDGREGDEVDLISAIWTSIQPVA' A
#
# COMPACT_ATOMS: atom_id res chain seq x y z
N MET A 1 -0.80 -4.86 3.31
CA MET A 1 -0.81 -3.41 3.06
C MET A 1 -2.11 -2.85 3.57
N GLU A 2 -2.06 -1.74 4.28
CA GLU A 2 -3.21 -0.92 4.68
C GLU A 2 -2.93 0.49 4.18
N ALA A 3 -3.89 1.11 3.49
CA ALA A 3 -3.77 2.44 2.93
C ALA A 3 -5.04 3.22 3.22
N HIS A 4 -4.91 4.46 3.70
CA HIS A 4 -6.04 5.33 3.97
C HIS A 4 -6.04 6.47 2.96
N ALA A 5 -7.23 6.80 2.45
CA ALA A 5 -7.41 7.86 1.47
C ALA A 5 -8.15 9.06 2.09
N GLY A 6 -7.93 10.24 1.55
CA GLY A 6 -8.64 11.45 1.98
C GLY A 6 -8.66 12.51 0.90
N LYS A 7 -9.53 13.52 1.07
CA LYS A 7 -9.55 14.69 0.17
C LYS A 7 -8.52 15.72 0.59
N GLN A 8 -7.81 16.29 -0.37
CA GLN A 8 -6.92 17.43 -0.19
C GLN A 8 -6.93 18.28 -1.45
N LYS A 9 -7.26 19.58 -1.28
CA LYS A 9 -7.34 20.55 -2.38
C LYS A 9 -8.16 20.03 -3.59
N GLY A 10 -9.29 19.37 -3.32
CA GLY A 10 -10.17 18.78 -4.36
C GLY A 10 -9.77 17.38 -4.88
N HIS A 11 -8.53 16.95 -4.65
CA HIS A 11 -8.03 15.65 -5.10
C HIS A 11 -8.14 14.58 -4.01
N THR A 12 -8.26 13.31 -4.41
CA THR A 12 -8.13 12.18 -3.49
C THR A 12 -6.66 11.79 -3.39
N ARG A 13 -6.11 11.75 -2.17
CA ARG A 13 -4.70 11.44 -1.91
C ARG A 13 -4.59 10.29 -0.91
N VAL A 14 -3.49 9.55 -0.97
CA VAL A 14 -3.07 8.62 0.08
C VAL A 14 -2.60 9.43 1.27
N LYS A 15 -3.24 9.25 2.42
CA LYS A 15 -2.99 9.99 3.66
C LYS A 15 -2.15 9.22 4.65
N TYR A 16 -2.27 7.90 4.63
CA TYR A 16 -1.56 7.00 5.51
C TYR A 16 -1.32 5.67 4.81
N ILE A 17 -0.19 5.05 5.13
CA ILE A 17 0.14 3.71 4.67
C ILE A 17 0.81 2.90 5.79
N LYS A 18 0.53 1.60 5.81
CA LYS A 18 1.17 0.63 6.67
C LYS A 18 1.48 -0.67 5.93
N PHE A 19 2.70 -1.14 6.10
CA PHE A 19 3.16 -2.43 5.62
C PHE A 19 3.52 -3.30 6.80
N THR A 20 2.98 -4.52 6.84
CA THR A 20 3.24 -5.50 7.88
C THR A 20 3.85 -6.73 7.21
N THR A 21 4.94 -7.23 7.77
CA THR A 21 5.59 -8.49 7.37
C THR A 21 4.94 -9.68 8.05
N ASN A 22 5.15 -10.88 7.51
CA ASN A 22 4.70 -12.13 8.14
C ASN A 22 5.32 -12.39 9.53
N LYS A 23 6.42 -11.72 9.89
CA LYS A 23 7.03 -11.77 11.23
C LYS A 23 6.44 -10.75 12.21
N GLY A 24 5.38 -10.04 11.83
CA GLY A 24 4.71 -9.03 12.68
C GLY A 24 5.41 -7.67 12.73
N ASN A 25 6.60 -7.52 12.10
CA ASN A 25 7.23 -6.21 11.96
C ASN A 25 6.43 -5.34 11.00
N PHE A 26 6.40 -4.03 11.25
CA PHE A 26 5.71 -3.09 10.38
C PHE A 26 6.48 -1.77 10.20
N ILE A 27 6.17 -1.08 9.11
CA ILE A 27 6.49 0.33 8.88
C ILE A 27 5.20 1.05 8.52
N GLU A 28 4.98 2.22 9.10
CA GLU A 28 3.81 3.04 8.82
C GLU A 28 4.16 4.53 8.78
N GLY A 29 3.32 5.31 8.12
CA GLY A 29 3.49 6.76 8.04
C GLY A 29 2.24 7.47 7.55
N GLY A 30 2.12 8.75 7.91
CA GLY A 30 1.02 9.62 7.53
C GLY A 30 -0.09 9.74 8.59
N THR A 31 -1.27 10.20 8.17
CA THR A 31 -2.44 10.46 9.03
C THR A 31 -3.59 9.53 8.67
N ARG A 32 -4.04 8.73 9.65
CA ARG A 32 -5.18 7.84 9.47
C ARG A 32 -6.46 8.63 9.18
N THR A 33 -7.24 8.14 8.23
CA THR A 33 -8.60 8.61 7.93
C THR A 33 -9.60 7.45 8.08
N ASP A 34 -10.88 7.72 7.88
CA ASP A 34 -11.99 6.77 7.88
C ASP A 34 -12.10 5.94 6.59
N LYS A 35 -11.47 6.38 5.49
CA LYS A 35 -11.50 5.67 4.20
C LYS A 35 -10.30 4.73 4.06
N ILE A 36 -10.50 3.47 4.43
CA ILE A 36 -9.46 2.45 4.55
C ILE A 36 -9.56 1.43 3.40
N GLY A 37 -8.42 1.09 2.82
CA GLY A 37 -8.24 -0.06 1.93
C GLY A 37 -7.16 -0.98 2.48
N THR A 38 -7.38 -2.29 2.38
CA THR A 38 -6.40 -3.31 2.80
C THR A 38 -6.20 -4.34 1.70
N ASP A 39 -4.99 -4.86 1.60
CA ASP A 39 -4.64 -5.95 0.70
C ASP A 39 -3.51 -6.79 1.30
N THR A 40 -3.53 -8.10 1.05
CA THR A 40 -2.59 -9.06 1.63
C THR A 40 -2.14 -10.04 0.57
N ALA A 41 -0.83 -10.30 0.53
CA ALA A 41 -0.27 -11.33 -0.34
C ALA A 41 -0.96 -12.68 -0.11
N LYS A 42 -1.24 -13.41 -1.19
CA LYS A 42 -1.60 -14.83 -1.11
C LYS A 42 -0.41 -15.62 -0.59
N GLU A 43 -0.67 -16.82 -0.05
CA GLU A 43 0.41 -17.74 0.31
C GLU A 43 1.34 -17.99 -0.88
N GLY A 44 2.65 -18.00 -0.63
CA GLY A 44 3.68 -18.11 -1.67
C GLY A 44 3.99 -16.81 -2.42
N TYR A 45 3.44 -15.67 -2.00
CA TYR A 45 3.74 -14.35 -2.59
C TYR A 45 4.32 -13.39 -1.56
N GLN A 46 5.12 -12.43 -2.05
CA GLN A 46 5.68 -11.33 -1.27
C GLN A 46 5.45 -9.99 -1.98
N LEU A 47 5.61 -8.89 -1.24
CA LEU A 47 5.60 -7.55 -1.84
C LEU A 47 6.81 -7.42 -2.76
N GLY A 48 6.59 -7.37 -4.07
CA GLY A 48 7.65 -7.22 -5.07
C GLY A 48 7.83 -5.78 -5.56
N GLY A 49 6.84 -4.93 -5.34
CA GLY A 49 6.89 -3.54 -5.75
C GLY A 49 5.55 -2.85 -5.60
N PHE A 50 5.44 -1.68 -6.23
CA PHE A 50 4.25 -0.83 -6.20
C PHE A 50 3.92 -0.36 -7.62
N ASP A 51 2.63 -0.18 -7.87
CA ASP A 51 2.12 0.57 -9.01
C ASP A 51 1.20 1.68 -8.50
N GLY A 52 1.15 2.82 -9.18
CA GLY A 52 0.40 3.95 -8.67
C GLY A 52 0.41 5.18 -9.54
N ARG A 53 -0.13 6.26 -8.97
CA ARG A 53 -0.15 7.59 -9.60
C ARG A 53 0.24 8.64 -8.57
N GLU A 54 1.06 9.57 -9.03
CA GLU A 54 1.48 10.75 -8.28
C GLU A 54 1.13 12.06 -9.00
N GLY A 55 1.17 13.13 -8.24
CA GLY A 55 1.30 14.52 -8.70
C GLY A 55 2.14 15.26 -7.67
N ASP A 56 1.61 16.33 -7.07
CA ASP A 56 2.22 16.96 -5.90
C ASP A 56 2.31 16.02 -4.67
N GLU A 57 1.44 15.01 -4.64
CA GLU A 57 1.30 14.00 -3.58
C GLU A 57 0.96 12.64 -4.21
N VAL A 58 0.98 11.56 -3.42
CA VAL A 58 0.56 10.22 -3.87
C VAL A 58 -0.97 10.19 -3.99
N ASP A 59 -1.49 9.96 -5.20
CA ASP A 59 -2.93 9.85 -5.46
C ASP A 59 -3.45 8.44 -5.23
N LEU A 60 -2.69 7.46 -5.72
CA LEU A 60 -3.06 6.06 -5.80
C LEU A 60 -1.82 5.22 -5.55
N ILE A 61 -2.00 4.10 -4.85
CA ILE A 61 -0.98 3.10 -4.65
C ILE A 61 -1.62 1.72 -4.61
N SER A 62 -0.97 0.76 -5.26
CA SER A 62 -1.31 -0.64 -5.25
C SER A 62 -0.05 -1.47 -4.96
N ALA A 63 -0.26 -2.65 -4.38
CA ALA A 63 0.82 -3.59 -4.13
C ALA A 63 0.98 -4.54 -5.31
N ILE A 64 2.20 -4.72 -5.78
CA ILE A 64 2.54 -5.79 -6.71
C ILE A 64 2.97 -7.00 -5.89
N TRP A 65 2.13 -8.03 -5.87
CA TRP A 65 2.45 -9.31 -5.22
C TRP A 65 3.19 -10.21 -6.19
N THR A 66 4.40 -10.60 -5.85
CA THR A 66 5.26 -11.46 -6.67
C THR A 66 5.45 -12.81 -6.02
N SER A 67 5.43 -13.88 -6.81
CA SER A 67 5.73 -15.23 -6.34
C SER A 67 7.12 -15.28 -5.68
N ILE A 68 7.24 -15.96 -4.54
CA ILE A 68 8.54 -16.24 -3.91
C ILE A 68 9.29 -17.35 -4.66
N GLN A 69 8.58 -18.16 -5.45
CA GLN A 69 9.20 -19.12 -6.35
C GLN A 69 9.67 -18.39 -7.61
N PRO A 70 10.97 -18.46 -7.95
CA PRO A 70 11.49 -17.89 -9.20
C PRO A 70 10.84 -18.54 -10.41
N VAL A 71 10.66 -17.77 -11.48
CA VAL A 71 10.34 -18.33 -12.80
C VAL A 71 11.61 -19.02 -13.32
N ALA A 72 11.45 -20.23 -13.85
CA ALA A 72 12.54 -21.01 -14.45
C ALA A 72 13.06 -20.39 -15.75
#